data_AF-A0A842Q4F8-F1
#
_entry.id   AF-A0A842Q4F8-F1
#
_cell.length_a   1.000
_cell.length_b   1.000
_cell.length_c   1.000
_cell.angle_alpha   90.00
_cell.angle_beta   90.00
_cell.angle_gamma   90.00
#
_symmetry.space_group_name_H-M   'P 1'
#
loop_
_entity.id
_entity.type
_entity.pdbx_description
1 polymer ?
#
loop_
_entity_poly.entity_id
_entity_poly.type
_entity_poly.pdbx_seq_one_letter_code
_entity_poly.pdbx_strand_id
1 'polypeptide(L)'
;MEKKENLRNEFVPKDNQDSKSKKAVKNESEKSQSKEKESYSSTRATTSNEGTIEKTVLDSIPKESQVTTAKFEGPNIALYTKNPKFSLTELTFHLSYLSKNLKKRFVIRTDPSIRLSEEKTRSVVGSLLPKDVLVSAVFCDDALGEVILEVNKPEAIDGNMVIEIAQSTGWIAHTRRSPHIPSSSISTIHSILKTSAKERIIFLDELGSRIFRSPLILANGSDNASFNRHSKNQQSVVTETYLKPQPWLTNKEEVILCCLGGVKQVGRSCFIVMTRESKIMLDCGINPGEA
;
A
#
# COMPACT_ATOMS: atom_id res chain seq x y z
N MET A 1 -80.95 4.61 24.64
CA MET A 1 -80.48 3.22 24.59
C MET A 1 -78.99 3.22 24.94
N GLU A 2 -78.57 2.23 25.71
CA GLU A 2 -77.29 2.13 26.40
C GLU A 2 -76.12 1.83 25.44
N LYS A 3 -74.82 2.11 25.69
CA LYS A 3 -73.98 2.27 26.91
C LYS A 3 -73.52 0.92 27.53
N LYS A 4 -72.29 0.91 28.10
CA LYS A 4 -71.57 -0.17 28.83
C LYS A 4 -70.77 -1.20 27.99
N GLU A 5 -69.76 -1.89 28.54
CA GLU A 5 -68.63 -1.45 29.42
C GLU A 5 -67.53 -2.53 29.53
N ASN A 6 -66.30 -2.04 29.69
CA ASN A 6 -65.02 -2.59 30.19
C ASN A 6 -64.92 -3.86 31.10
N LEU A 7 -63.64 -4.27 31.27
CA LEU A 7 -63.01 -5.18 32.28
C LEU A 7 -62.97 -6.69 31.92
N ARG A 8 -61.85 -7.43 31.96
CA ARG A 8 -60.65 -7.55 32.84
C ARG A 8 -60.84 -8.60 33.94
N ASN A 9 -59.93 -9.57 34.00
CA ASN A 9 -59.74 -10.49 35.13
C ASN A 9 -58.26 -10.80 35.31
N GLU A 10 -57.79 -10.72 36.56
CA GLU A 10 -56.48 -11.18 37.04
C GLU A 10 -56.75 -12.30 38.06
N PHE A 11 -55.92 -13.34 38.13
CA PHE A 11 -55.79 -14.13 39.37
C PHE A 11 -54.47 -14.90 39.47
N VAL A 12 -53.95 -14.95 40.68
CA VAL A 12 -52.72 -15.63 41.18
C VAL A 12 -52.92 -15.80 42.69
N PRO A 13 -52.02 -16.44 43.48
CA PRO A 13 -51.06 -17.52 43.22
C PRO A 13 -51.31 -18.73 44.16
N LYS A 14 -50.38 -19.70 44.26
CA LYS A 14 -49.64 -20.04 45.51
C LYS A 14 -48.87 -21.37 45.49
N ASP A 15 -47.69 -21.34 46.12
CA ASP A 15 -47.10 -22.25 47.14
C ASP A 15 -47.18 -23.80 46.91
N ASN A 16 -46.17 -24.65 47.21
CA ASN A 16 -44.85 -24.51 47.88
C ASN A 16 -43.98 -25.78 47.53
N GLN A 17 -42.83 -26.18 48.12
CA GLN A 17 -42.03 -25.77 49.30
C GLN A 17 -40.54 -26.23 49.19
N ASP A 18 -39.70 -25.74 50.11
CA ASP A 18 -38.53 -26.32 50.82
C ASP A 18 -37.86 -27.69 50.42
N SER A 19 -36.54 -27.90 50.64
CA SER A 19 -35.44 -26.98 51.03
C SER A 19 -34.03 -27.62 51.08
N LYS A 20 -32.99 -26.76 51.11
CA LYS A 20 -31.66 -26.92 51.76
C LYS A 20 -30.69 -27.98 51.17
N SER A 21 -29.37 -27.77 51.09
CA SER A 21 -28.46 -26.67 51.50
C SER A 21 -27.09 -26.84 50.78
N LYS A 22 -26.04 -25.99 50.84
CA LYS A 22 -25.55 -24.95 51.79
C LYS A 22 -24.74 -23.87 51.05
N LYS A 23 -24.65 -22.64 51.63
CA LYS A 23 -23.60 -21.57 51.53
C LYS A 23 -23.05 -21.18 50.13
N ALA A 24 -23.04 -19.92 49.65
CA ALA A 24 -22.61 -18.62 50.23
C ALA A 24 -21.09 -18.54 50.54
N VAL A 25 -20.34 -17.45 50.29
CA VAL A 25 -20.66 -16.00 50.15
C VAL A 25 -19.83 -15.35 49.00
N LYS A 26 -20.23 -14.15 48.53
CA LYS A 26 -19.49 -13.27 47.59
C LYS A 26 -18.18 -12.67 48.18
N ASN A 27 -17.31 -12.08 47.34
CA ASN A 27 -17.17 -10.61 47.22
C ASN A 27 -16.18 -10.15 46.12
N GLU A 28 -16.32 -8.89 45.69
CA GLU A 28 -15.42 -8.22 44.75
C GLU A 28 -14.13 -7.69 45.41
N SER A 29 -13.02 -7.60 44.65
CA SER A 29 -12.11 -6.42 44.67
C SER A 29 -11.06 -6.49 43.54
N GLU A 30 -10.40 -5.35 43.33
CA GLU A 30 -9.69 -4.93 42.11
C GLU A 30 -8.32 -5.56 41.79
N LYS A 31 -7.82 -5.16 40.60
CA LYS A 31 -6.41 -4.84 40.23
C LYS A 31 -5.48 -5.90 39.60
N SER A 32 -5.27 -5.69 38.29
CA SER A 32 -3.98 -5.61 37.56
C SER A 32 -3.02 -6.81 37.48
N GLN A 33 -3.00 -7.46 36.31
CA GLN A 33 -1.85 -7.76 35.42
C GLN A 33 -2.46 -8.40 34.14
N SER A 34 -2.28 -7.99 32.88
CA SER A 34 -1.19 -7.41 32.07
C SER A 34 -0.33 -8.46 31.35
N LYS A 35 -0.48 -8.51 30.00
CA LYS A 35 0.14 -9.47 29.07
C LYS A 35 -0.42 -10.91 29.23
N GLU A 36 -0.43 -11.79 28.22
CA GLU A 36 0.12 -11.71 26.86
C GLU A 36 -0.97 -11.93 25.80
N LYS A 37 -0.82 -11.29 24.63
CA LYS A 37 -1.44 -11.72 23.38
C LYS A 37 -0.37 -11.62 22.30
N GLU A 38 0.02 -12.75 21.76
CA GLU A 38 1.10 -12.84 20.78
C GLU A 38 0.72 -12.07 19.52
N SER A 39 1.43 -10.98 19.24
CA SER A 39 1.37 -10.35 17.93
C SER A 39 1.99 -11.31 16.91
N TYR A 40 1.22 -11.75 15.93
CA TYR A 40 1.66 -12.66 14.87
C TYR A 40 2.64 -11.94 13.91
N SER A 41 3.84 -11.69 14.40
CA SER A 41 4.96 -11.08 13.68
C SER A 41 5.50 -12.10 12.69
N SER A 42 4.84 -12.20 11.53
CA SER A 42 5.35 -12.91 10.38
C SER A 42 6.65 -12.24 9.91
N THR A 43 7.77 -12.63 10.51
CA THR A 43 9.12 -12.18 10.15
C THR A 43 9.49 -12.71 8.77
N ARG A 44 8.92 -12.09 7.73
CA ARG A 44 9.31 -12.29 6.34
C ARG A 44 10.83 -12.07 6.28
N ALA A 45 11.57 -13.09 5.86
CA ALA A 45 13.01 -12.98 5.71
C ALA A 45 13.29 -11.88 4.67
N THR A 46 13.81 -10.73 5.13
CA THR A 46 14.04 -9.58 4.26
C THR A 46 14.99 -9.98 3.15
N THR A 47 14.63 -9.67 1.91
CA THR A 47 15.53 -9.94 0.79
C THR A 47 16.82 -9.15 1.02
N SER A 48 17.98 -9.78 0.85
CA SER A 48 19.27 -9.22 1.29
C SER A 48 19.59 -7.84 0.68
N ASN A 49 18.99 -7.53 -0.48
CA ASN A 49 19.08 -6.23 -1.14
C ASN A 49 18.28 -5.14 -0.42
N GLU A 50 17.09 -5.44 0.10
CA GLU A 50 16.17 -4.46 0.70
C GLU A 50 16.77 -3.84 1.95
N GLY A 51 17.13 -4.65 2.94
CA GLY A 51 17.79 -4.20 4.18
C GLY A 51 19.22 -3.66 4.00
N THR A 52 19.77 -3.73 2.77
CA THR A 52 21.04 -3.06 2.39
C THR A 52 20.77 -1.68 1.79
N ILE A 53 19.74 -1.58 0.94
CA ILE A 53 19.29 -0.31 0.35
C ILE A 53 18.66 0.59 1.42
N GLU A 54 17.83 0.05 2.32
CA GLU A 54 17.22 0.81 3.43
C GLU A 54 18.30 1.51 4.27
N LYS A 55 19.35 0.79 4.69
CA LYS A 55 20.48 1.37 5.43
C LYS A 55 21.18 2.47 4.63
N THR A 56 21.55 2.18 3.38
CA THR A 56 22.23 3.14 2.49
C THR A 56 21.40 4.42 2.30
N VAL A 57 20.08 4.29 2.23
CA VAL A 57 19.14 5.41 2.10
C VAL A 57 19.03 6.18 3.42
N LEU A 58 18.86 5.51 4.55
CA LEU A 58 18.79 6.14 5.89
C LEU A 58 20.10 6.86 6.26
N ASP A 59 21.26 6.30 5.94
CA ASP A 59 22.58 6.93 6.17
C ASP A 59 22.79 8.17 5.29
N SER A 60 22.10 8.25 4.15
CA SER A 60 22.21 9.37 3.18
C SER A 60 21.20 10.51 3.38
N ILE A 61 20.24 10.35 4.31
CA ILE A 61 19.11 11.25 4.50
C ILE A 61 19.25 12.03 5.83
N PRO A 62 18.96 13.35 5.86
CA PRO A 62 18.97 14.15 7.09
C PRO A 62 17.99 13.59 8.14
N LYS A 63 18.40 13.56 9.41
CA LYS A 63 17.63 12.95 10.52
C LYS A 63 16.36 13.74 10.87
N GLU A 64 16.34 15.01 10.50
CA GLU A 64 15.24 15.97 10.56
C GLU A 64 14.00 15.46 9.81
N SER A 65 14.20 14.60 8.81
CA SER A 65 13.14 13.98 8.01
C SER A 65 12.24 13.01 8.78
N GLN A 66 12.69 12.45 9.91
CA GLN A 66 11.97 11.43 10.68
C GLN A 66 11.42 10.26 9.83
N VAL A 67 12.21 9.78 8.87
CA VAL A 67 11.90 8.56 8.10
C VAL A 67 11.91 7.35 9.04
N THR A 68 10.85 6.54 9.00
CA THR A 68 10.66 5.38 9.88
C THR A 68 11.02 4.06 9.21
N THR A 69 10.74 3.90 7.91
CA THR A 69 11.10 2.72 7.09
C THR A 69 11.26 3.11 5.62
N ALA A 70 12.06 2.33 4.88
CA ALA A 70 12.15 2.39 3.42
C ALA A 70 11.73 1.04 2.82
N LYS A 71 10.75 1.05 1.91
CA LYS A 71 10.15 -0.17 1.33
C LYS A 71 10.10 -0.13 -0.19
N PHE A 72 9.93 -1.28 -0.83
CA PHE A 72 9.67 -1.37 -2.27
C PHE A 72 8.16 -1.39 -2.56
N GLU A 73 7.65 -0.33 -3.19
CA GLU A 73 6.24 -0.21 -3.63
C GLU A 73 6.16 -0.29 -5.16
N GLY A 74 6.08 -1.51 -5.68
CA GLY A 74 6.11 -1.78 -7.12
C GLY A 74 7.34 -1.15 -7.80
N PRO A 75 7.18 -0.22 -8.76
CA PRO A 75 8.31 0.42 -9.45
C PRO A 75 9.02 1.51 -8.64
N ASN A 76 8.66 1.76 -7.37
CA ASN A 76 9.19 2.84 -6.55
C ASN A 76 9.84 2.32 -5.25
N ILE A 77 10.77 3.10 -4.71
CA ILE A 77 11.21 3.00 -3.31
C ILE A 77 10.41 4.03 -2.51
N ALA A 78 9.61 3.56 -1.57
CA ALA A 78 8.73 4.37 -0.74
C ALA A 78 9.37 4.64 0.62
N LEU A 79 9.44 5.92 1.01
CA LEU A 79 10.03 6.37 2.27
C LEU A 79 8.92 6.88 3.19
N TYR A 80 8.70 6.18 4.29
CA TYR A 80 7.66 6.50 5.26
C TYR A 80 8.18 7.54 6.27
N THR A 81 7.51 8.69 6.39
CA THR A 81 7.91 9.82 7.24
C THR A 81 6.86 10.16 8.30
N LYS A 82 7.34 10.60 9.48
CA LYS A 82 6.51 11.26 10.51
C LYS A 82 6.53 12.80 10.42
N ASN A 83 7.41 13.39 9.62
CA ASN A 83 7.53 14.83 9.41
C ASN A 83 7.17 15.21 7.96
N PRO A 84 5.88 15.34 7.62
CA PRO A 84 5.46 15.66 6.25
C PRO A 84 5.96 17.02 5.76
N LYS A 85 6.20 17.99 6.65
CA LYS A 85 6.69 19.33 6.30
C LYS A 85 8.06 19.27 5.64
N PHE A 86 9.05 18.72 6.36
CA PHE A 86 10.42 18.58 5.87
C PHE A 86 10.49 17.65 4.66
N SER A 87 9.66 16.60 4.65
CA SER A 87 9.66 15.64 3.56
C SER A 87 9.18 16.25 2.24
N LEU A 88 8.11 17.05 2.23
CA LEU A 88 7.63 17.67 0.99
C LEU A 88 8.55 18.79 0.48
N THR A 89 9.27 19.49 1.35
CA THR A 89 10.18 20.59 0.97
C THR A 89 11.61 20.10 0.68
N GLU A 90 12.44 19.95 1.70
CA GLU A 90 13.89 19.80 1.60
C GLU A 90 14.28 18.39 1.15
N LEU A 91 13.60 17.37 1.67
CA LEU A 91 13.87 15.97 1.31
C LEU A 91 13.64 15.73 -0.20
N THR A 92 12.67 16.41 -0.83
CA THR A 92 12.43 16.35 -2.29
C THR A 92 13.67 16.70 -3.11
N PHE A 93 14.51 17.64 -2.64
CA PHE A 93 15.78 17.97 -3.29
C PHE A 93 16.81 16.82 -3.12
N HIS A 94 16.97 16.32 -1.89
CA HIS A 94 17.87 15.19 -1.61
C HIS A 94 17.47 13.92 -2.39
N LEU A 95 16.18 13.60 -2.48
CA LEU A 95 15.68 12.47 -3.27
C LEU A 95 15.86 12.67 -4.77
N SER A 96 15.81 13.92 -5.26
CA SER A 96 16.10 14.23 -6.67
C SER A 96 17.58 13.99 -7.03
N TYR A 97 18.50 14.17 -6.07
CA TYR A 97 19.92 13.81 -6.22
C TYR A 97 20.14 12.29 -6.09
N LEU A 98 19.58 11.67 -5.05
CA LEU A 98 19.70 10.25 -4.74
C LEU A 98 19.11 9.37 -5.86
N SER A 99 17.97 9.77 -6.43
CA SER A 99 17.34 9.16 -7.61
C SER A 99 18.26 9.13 -8.84
N LYS A 100 18.99 10.22 -9.12
CA LYS A 100 19.96 10.28 -10.24
C LYS A 100 21.14 9.33 -10.02
N ASN A 101 21.65 9.27 -8.80
CA ASN A 101 22.82 8.44 -8.47
C ASN A 101 22.49 6.94 -8.48
N LEU A 102 21.39 6.53 -7.85
CA LEU A 102 20.99 5.12 -7.78
C LEU A 102 20.20 4.64 -9.01
N LYS A 103 19.75 5.57 -9.88
CA LYS A 103 18.87 5.31 -11.03
C LYS A 103 17.56 4.60 -10.64
N LYS A 104 17.04 4.89 -9.45
CA LYS A 104 15.79 4.35 -8.89
C LYS A 104 14.84 5.47 -8.51
N ARG A 105 13.53 5.28 -8.72
CA ARG A 105 12.50 6.28 -8.39
C ARG A 105 12.15 6.20 -6.91
N PHE A 106 12.26 7.34 -6.23
CA PHE A 106 11.86 7.49 -4.83
C PHE A 106 10.50 8.20 -4.73
N VAL A 107 9.69 7.80 -3.75
CA VAL A 107 8.38 8.37 -3.44
C VAL A 107 8.27 8.54 -1.92
N ILE A 108 7.62 9.62 -1.49
CA ILE A 108 7.40 9.95 -0.08
C ILE A 108 6.04 9.41 0.34
N ARG A 109 5.96 8.80 1.53
CA ARG A 109 4.74 8.29 2.15
C ARG A 109 4.65 8.82 3.58
N THR A 110 3.45 9.14 4.07
CA THR A 110 3.28 9.41 5.50
C THR A 110 3.12 8.12 6.29
N ASP A 111 3.71 8.06 7.48
CA ASP A 111 3.55 6.95 8.41
C ASP A 111 2.06 6.75 8.77
N PRO A 112 1.49 5.53 8.68
CA PRO A 112 0.09 5.29 9.03
C PRO A 112 -0.31 5.78 10.44
N SER A 113 0.66 5.88 11.35
CA SER A 113 0.45 6.35 12.74
C SER A 113 0.02 7.81 12.85
N ILE A 114 0.31 8.66 11.85
CA ILE A 114 -0.01 10.10 11.88
C ILE A 114 -1.25 10.48 11.06
N ARG A 115 -1.87 9.52 10.36
CA ARG A 115 -2.99 9.78 9.44
C ARG A 115 -4.31 9.91 10.19
N LEU A 116 -5.05 10.99 9.95
CA LEU A 116 -6.41 11.15 10.49
C LEU A 116 -7.43 10.25 9.75
N SER A 117 -8.55 9.94 10.40
CA SER A 117 -9.68 9.29 9.72
C SER A 117 -10.28 10.19 8.64
N GLU A 118 -10.94 9.58 7.65
CA GLU A 118 -11.45 10.26 6.45
C GLU A 118 -12.45 11.38 6.76
N GLU A 119 -13.36 11.14 7.72
CA GLU A 119 -14.33 12.14 8.21
C GLU A 119 -13.65 13.35 8.88
N LYS A 120 -12.64 13.10 9.72
CA LYS A 120 -11.83 14.16 10.33
C LYS A 120 -11.02 14.91 9.29
N THR A 121 -10.44 14.20 8.33
CA THR A 121 -9.69 14.76 7.20
C THR A 121 -10.57 15.69 6.36
N ARG A 122 -11.80 15.25 6.00
CA ARG A 122 -12.79 16.09 5.30
C ARG A 122 -13.13 17.36 6.09
N SER A 123 -13.28 17.24 7.41
CA SER A 123 -13.61 18.35 8.30
C SER A 123 -12.46 19.37 8.40
N VAL A 124 -11.21 18.88 8.57
CA VAL A 124 -10.01 19.70 8.62
C VAL A 124 -9.75 20.39 7.27
N VAL A 125 -9.79 19.66 6.15
CA VAL A 125 -9.62 20.24 4.80
C VAL A 125 -10.68 21.31 4.50
N GLY A 126 -11.93 21.08 4.90
CA GLY A 126 -13.01 22.08 4.78
C GLY A 126 -12.86 23.31 5.68
N SER A 127 -11.97 23.28 6.68
CA SER A 127 -11.63 24.43 7.54
C SER A 127 -10.36 25.17 7.11
N LEU A 128 -9.43 24.49 6.42
CA LEU A 128 -8.23 25.11 5.83
C LEU A 128 -8.57 25.84 4.52
N LEU A 129 -9.30 25.20 3.60
CA LEU A 129 -9.49 25.73 2.25
C LEU A 129 -10.30 27.05 2.24
N PRO A 130 -9.93 28.02 1.37
CA PRO A 130 -10.64 29.30 1.29
C PRO A 130 -12.06 29.12 0.76
N LYS A 131 -12.96 30.01 1.17
CA LYS A 131 -14.43 29.87 1.02
C LYS A 131 -14.95 29.84 -0.42
N ASP A 132 -14.13 30.16 -1.42
CA ASP A 132 -14.47 30.05 -2.84
C ASP A 132 -14.10 28.70 -3.47
N VAL A 133 -13.32 27.87 -2.76
CA VAL A 133 -12.95 26.51 -3.12
C VAL A 133 -13.95 25.53 -2.52
N LEU A 134 -14.79 24.95 -3.37
CA LEU A 134 -15.78 23.95 -2.99
C LEU A 134 -15.22 22.55 -3.23
N VAL A 135 -15.10 21.76 -2.15
CA VAL A 135 -14.71 20.34 -2.19
C VAL A 135 -15.94 19.49 -2.49
N SER A 136 -15.97 18.86 -3.66
CA SER A 136 -17.04 17.93 -4.07
C SER A 136 -16.86 16.57 -3.42
N ALA A 137 -15.64 16.01 -3.49
CA ALA A 137 -15.29 14.71 -2.94
C ALA A 137 -13.90 14.73 -2.29
N VAL A 138 -13.73 13.84 -1.31
CA VAL A 138 -12.48 13.53 -0.63
C VAL A 138 -12.33 12.01 -0.70
N PHE A 139 -11.17 11.52 -1.13
CA PHE A 139 -10.88 10.08 -1.20
C PHE A 139 -9.49 9.82 -0.59
N CYS A 140 -9.45 9.13 0.55
CA CYS A 140 -8.19 8.77 1.22
C CYS A 140 -7.76 7.36 0.79
N ASP A 141 -6.63 7.24 0.10
CA ASP A 141 -6.05 5.96 -0.28
C ASP A 141 -5.12 5.43 0.82
N ASP A 142 -5.67 4.58 1.70
CA ASP A 142 -4.95 4.00 2.83
C ASP A 142 -3.69 3.23 2.41
N ALA A 143 -3.65 2.67 1.19
CA ALA A 143 -2.51 1.94 0.68
C ALA A 143 -1.33 2.84 0.29
N LEU A 144 -1.58 4.09 -0.11
CA LEU A 144 -0.57 5.04 -0.61
C LEU A 144 -0.34 6.25 0.30
N GLY A 145 -1.15 6.44 1.35
CA GLY A 145 -1.03 7.63 2.24
C GLY A 145 -1.38 8.96 1.56
N GLU A 146 -2.15 8.88 0.47
CA GLU A 146 -2.54 10.00 -0.36
C GLU A 146 -4.03 10.33 -0.16
N VAL A 147 -4.38 11.61 -0.22
CA VAL A 147 -5.77 12.07 -0.26
C VAL A 147 -6.03 12.81 -1.57
N ILE A 148 -6.97 12.31 -2.37
CA ILE A 148 -7.43 12.98 -3.58
C ILE A 148 -8.57 13.93 -3.19
N LEU A 149 -8.40 15.21 -3.53
CA LEU A 149 -9.36 16.27 -3.29
C LEU A 149 -9.96 16.73 -4.62
N GLU A 150 -11.25 16.44 -4.84
CA GLU A 150 -11.98 16.96 -6.00
C GLU A 150 -12.56 18.33 -5.66
N VAL A 151 -12.04 19.37 -6.31
CA VAL A 151 -12.36 20.78 -6.04
C VAL A 151 -12.78 21.54 -7.31
N ASN A 152 -13.67 22.52 -7.16
CA ASN A 152 -14.08 23.39 -8.28
C ASN A 152 -12.90 24.15 -8.93
N LYS A 153 -11.95 24.64 -8.12
CA LYS A 153 -10.79 25.45 -8.52
C LYS A 153 -9.49 24.88 -7.94
N PRO A 154 -8.82 23.93 -8.61
CA PRO A 154 -7.52 23.44 -8.14
C PRO A 154 -6.42 24.52 -8.18
N GLU A 155 -6.54 25.50 -9.08
CA GLU A 155 -5.60 26.63 -9.23
C GLU A 155 -5.49 27.55 -8.00
N ALA A 156 -6.45 27.49 -7.07
CA ALA A 156 -6.43 28.28 -5.83
C ALA A 156 -5.64 27.61 -4.69
N ILE A 157 -5.09 26.41 -4.91
CA ILE A 157 -4.41 25.61 -3.89
C ILE A 157 -2.90 25.59 -4.19
N ASP A 158 -2.16 26.44 -3.49
CA ASP A 158 -0.70 26.55 -3.59
C ASP A 158 0.04 25.36 -2.92
N GLY A 159 1.31 25.15 -3.27
CA GLY A 159 2.17 24.13 -2.67
C GLY A 159 2.32 24.27 -1.16
N ASN A 160 2.32 25.51 -0.62
CA ASN A 160 2.31 25.72 0.83
C ASN A 160 1.02 25.17 1.48
N MET A 161 -0.12 25.31 0.80
CA MET A 161 -1.41 24.78 1.24
C MET A 161 -1.42 23.25 1.31
N VAL A 162 -0.80 22.59 0.32
CA VAL A 162 -0.61 21.12 0.32
C VAL A 162 0.24 20.68 1.52
N ILE A 163 1.28 21.45 1.85
CA ILE A 163 2.16 21.19 3.01
C ILE A 163 1.43 21.41 4.35
N GLU A 164 0.51 22.37 4.44
CA GLU A 164 -0.35 22.58 5.63
C GLU A 164 -1.43 21.49 5.78
N ILE A 165 -2.04 21.05 4.69
CA ILE A 165 -2.97 19.90 4.69
C ILE A 165 -2.22 18.63 5.13
N ALA A 166 -0.99 18.40 4.64
CA ALA A 166 -0.20 17.25 5.03
C ALA A 166 0.23 17.27 6.51
N GLN A 167 0.56 18.44 7.07
CA GLN A 167 0.83 18.60 8.51
C GLN A 167 -0.42 18.38 9.38
N SER A 168 -1.56 18.93 8.98
CA SER A 168 -2.79 18.91 9.79
C SER A 168 -3.59 17.60 9.71
N THR A 169 -3.46 16.86 8.61
CA THR A 169 -4.22 15.62 8.37
C THR A 169 -3.37 14.34 8.36
N GLY A 170 -2.06 14.46 8.16
CA GLY A 170 -1.16 13.32 7.92
C GLY A 170 -1.28 12.70 6.53
N TRP A 171 -2.04 13.28 5.60
CA TRP A 171 -2.22 12.77 4.23
C TRP A 171 -1.53 13.65 3.19
N ILE A 172 -0.87 13.04 2.19
CA ILE A 172 -0.30 13.79 1.06
C ILE A 172 -1.45 14.15 0.10
N ALA A 173 -1.76 15.44 -0.02
CA ALA A 173 -2.91 15.90 -0.80
C ALA A 173 -2.62 16.07 -2.29
N HIS A 174 -3.45 15.47 -3.13
CA HIS A 174 -3.45 15.62 -4.59
C HIS A 174 -4.77 16.25 -5.05
N THR A 175 -4.71 17.45 -5.62
CA THR A 175 -5.88 18.20 -6.08
C THR A 175 -6.29 17.81 -7.49
N ARG A 176 -7.59 17.66 -7.74
CA ARG A 176 -8.17 17.44 -9.07
C ARG A 176 -9.37 18.37 -9.27
N ARG A 177 -9.63 18.81 -10.50
CA ARG A 177 -10.85 19.57 -10.79
C ARG A 177 -12.06 18.63 -10.70
N SER A 178 -13.08 18.99 -9.93
CA SER A 178 -14.33 18.24 -9.84
C SER A 178 -14.96 18.04 -11.22
N PRO A 179 -15.41 16.83 -11.58
CA PRO A 179 -16.15 16.63 -12.82
C PRO A 179 -17.56 17.23 -12.69
N HIS A 180 -18.05 17.90 -13.74
CA HIS A 180 -19.43 18.42 -13.76
C HIS A 180 -20.48 17.30 -13.71
N ILE A 181 -20.15 16.12 -14.25
CA ILE A 181 -21.00 14.94 -14.24
C ILE A 181 -20.26 13.85 -13.45
N PRO A 182 -20.79 13.37 -12.30
CA PRO A 182 -20.15 12.31 -11.53
C PRO A 182 -20.18 10.99 -12.30
N SER A 183 -19.04 10.31 -12.39
CA SER A 183 -18.95 9.00 -13.03
C SER A 183 -19.13 7.89 -12.00
N SER A 184 -20.16 7.06 -12.17
CA SER A 184 -20.37 5.84 -11.38
C SER A 184 -19.17 4.90 -11.42
N SER A 185 -18.50 4.80 -12.58
CA SER A 185 -17.26 4.02 -12.75
C SER A 185 -16.13 4.51 -11.84
N ILE A 186 -15.96 5.83 -11.69
CA ILE A 186 -14.95 6.41 -10.78
C ILE A 186 -15.32 6.10 -9.32
N SER A 187 -16.59 6.27 -8.93
CA SER A 187 -17.06 5.91 -7.58
C SER A 187 -16.84 4.42 -7.26
N THR A 188 -17.10 3.53 -8.22
CA THR A 188 -16.83 2.08 -8.09
C THR A 188 -15.33 1.82 -7.96
N ILE A 189 -14.47 2.46 -8.76
CA ILE A 189 -13.01 2.35 -8.65
C ILE A 189 -12.53 2.81 -7.27
N HIS A 190 -12.96 3.97 -6.78
CA HIS A 190 -12.62 4.46 -5.44
C HIS A 190 -13.07 3.49 -4.34
N SER A 191 -14.30 2.95 -4.43
CA SER A 191 -14.81 1.94 -3.49
C SER A 191 -13.96 0.65 -3.47
N ILE A 192 -13.58 0.13 -4.65
CA ILE A 192 -12.71 -1.03 -4.79
C ILE A 192 -11.31 -0.75 -4.22
N LEU A 193 -10.70 0.40 -4.58
CA LEU A 193 -9.36 0.79 -4.10
C LEU A 193 -9.31 0.92 -2.57
N LYS A 194 -10.39 1.44 -1.96
CA LYS A 194 -10.54 1.55 -0.50
C LYS A 194 -10.68 0.18 0.16
N THR A 195 -11.58 -0.66 -0.36
CA THR A 195 -11.88 -1.98 0.20
C THR A 195 -10.67 -2.92 0.11
N SER A 196 -9.96 -2.92 -1.03
CA SER A 196 -8.79 -3.77 -1.30
C SER A 196 -7.47 -3.21 -0.75
N ALA A 197 -7.46 -2.11 0.00
CA ALA A 197 -6.23 -1.40 0.39
C ALA A 197 -5.17 -2.30 1.06
N LYS A 198 -5.59 -3.26 1.90
CA LYS A 198 -4.68 -4.23 2.55
C LYS A 198 -4.01 -5.18 1.55
N GLU A 199 -4.77 -5.70 0.60
CA GLU A 199 -4.28 -6.60 -0.45
C GLU A 199 -3.35 -5.84 -1.41
N ARG A 200 -3.70 -4.58 -1.73
CA ARG A 200 -2.89 -3.68 -2.54
C ARG A 200 -1.52 -3.39 -1.93
N ILE A 201 -1.42 -3.22 -0.60
CA ILE A 201 -0.13 -3.06 0.10
C ILE A 201 0.74 -4.31 -0.10
N ILE A 202 0.18 -5.51 0.13
CA ILE A 202 0.91 -6.79 -0.01
C ILE A 202 1.34 -7.02 -1.47
N PHE A 203 0.46 -6.72 -2.43
CA PHE A 203 0.78 -6.80 -3.86
C PHE A 203 1.91 -5.85 -4.26
N LEU A 204 1.95 -4.62 -3.73
CA LEU A 204 3.00 -3.64 -4.02
C LEU A 204 4.35 -4.04 -3.39
N ASP A 205 4.35 -4.62 -2.19
CA ASP A 205 5.51 -5.19 -1.48
C ASP A 205 6.14 -6.36 -2.26
N GLU A 206 5.32 -7.29 -2.75
CA GLU A 206 5.75 -8.44 -3.55
C GLU A 206 6.20 -8.03 -4.96
N LEU A 207 5.47 -7.11 -5.61
CA LEU A 207 5.86 -6.56 -6.92
C LEU A 207 7.17 -5.77 -6.82
N GLY A 208 7.35 -4.99 -5.75
CA GLY A 208 8.57 -4.23 -5.48
C GLY A 208 9.77 -5.14 -5.25
N SER A 209 9.61 -6.15 -4.40
CA SER A 209 10.62 -7.21 -4.19
C SER A 209 11.00 -7.91 -5.49
N ARG A 210 10.03 -8.17 -6.38
CA ARG A 210 10.26 -8.79 -7.70
C ARG A 210 10.96 -7.85 -8.70
N ILE A 211 10.71 -6.54 -8.64
CA ILE A 211 11.32 -5.54 -9.53
C ILE A 211 12.76 -5.23 -9.09
N PHE A 212 13.03 -5.05 -7.80
CA PHE A 212 14.34 -4.64 -7.27
C PHE A 212 15.24 -5.81 -6.84
N ARG A 213 14.91 -7.04 -7.23
CA ARG A 213 15.77 -8.22 -7.13
C ARG A 213 17.15 -7.98 -7.79
N SER A 214 18.14 -8.79 -7.42
CA SER A 214 19.39 -8.87 -8.17
C SER A 214 19.14 -9.38 -9.59
N PRO A 215 19.93 -8.95 -10.60
CA PRO A 215 19.98 -9.61 -11.90
C PRO A 215 20.21 -11.12 -11.72
N LEU A 216 19.52 -11.93 -12.52
CA LEU A 216 19.73 -13.38 -12.55
C LEU A 216 21.03 -13.74 -13.26
N ILE A 217 21.45 -12.90 -14.21
CA ILE A 217 22.71 -13.05 -14.92
C ILE A 217 23.81 -12.34 -14.13
N LEU A 218 24.39 -13.05 -13.17
CA LEU A 218 25.71 -12.70 -12.66
C LEU A 218 26.69 -12.69 -13.84
N ALA A 219 27.36 -11.56 -14.04
CA ALA A 219 28.45 -11.48 -15.01
C ALA A 219 29.61 -12.34 -14.50
N ASN A 220 30.08 -13.30 -15.30
CA ASN A 220 31.34 -13.99 -15.03
C ASN A 220 32.45 -12.93 -14.95
N GLY A 221 33.09 -12.84 -13.79
CA GLY A 221 33.61 -11.56 -13.31
C GLY A 221 34.88 -11.07 -14.00
N SER A 222 34.88 -9.80 -14.39
CA SER A 222 36.08 -9.01 -14.67
C SER A 222 35.99 -7.53 -14.21
N ASP A 223 34.93 -7.14 -13.49
CA ASP A 223 34.77 -5.80 -12.92
C ASP A 223 35.22 -5.80 -11.45
N ASN A 224 36.19 -4.93 -11.11
CA ASN A 224 36.84 -4.90 -9.80
C ASN A 224 35.95 -4.21 -8.73
N ALA A 225 35.16 -5.00 -8.00
CA ALA A 225 34.44 -4.57 -6.80
C ALA A 225 34.95 -5.32 -5.55
N SER A 226 35.92 -4.73 -4.84
CA SER A 226 36.54 -5.31 -3.65
C SER A 226 35.61 -5.29 -2.43
N PHE A 227 34.70 -6.27 -2.33
CA PHE A 227 33.90 -6.50 -1.12
C PHE A 227 34.13 -7.91 -0.53
N ASN A 228 34.13 -7.97 0.81
CA ASN A 228 34.77 -9.04 1.57
C ASN A 228 34.24 -10.46 1.29
N ARG A 229 35.15 -11.36 0.89
CA ARG A 229 34.96 -12.80 1.09
C ARG A 229 35.11 -13.14 2.57
N HIS A 230 34.00 -13.40 3.25
CA HIS A 230 33.97 -14.25 4.44
C HIS A 230 32.67 -15.07 4.43
N SER A 231 32.77 -16.31 3.95
CA SER A 231 31.71 -17.31 4.07
C SER A 231 32.34 -18.66 4.36
N LYS A 232 31.82 -19.37 5.37
CA LYS A 232 32.28 -20.73 5.71
C LYS A 232 31.56 -21.75 4.81
N ASN A 233 32.23 -22.86 4.53
CA ASN A 233 31.65 -23.96 3.77
C ASN A 233 30.36 -24.49 4.42
N GLN A 234 29.31 -24.62 3.63
CA GLN A 234 28.39 -25.76 3.68
C GLN A 234 27.88 -26.04 2.27
N GLN A 235 28.12 -27.25 1.77
CA GLN A 235 27.60 -27.72 0.50
C GLN A 235 26.27 -28.43 0.76
N SER A 236 25.18 -27.92 0.20
CA SER A 236 23.92 -28.66 0.04
C SER A 236 23.80 -29.12 -1.41
N VAL A 237 23.86 -30.44 -1.62
CA VAL A 237 23.61 -31.03 -2.94
C VAL A 237 22.09 -31.12 -3.12
N VAL A 238 21.55 -30.33 -4.06
CA VAL A 238 20.15 -30.42 -4.49
C VAL A 238 20.14 -30.84 -5.96
N THR A 239 19.57 -32.00 -6.24
CA THR A 239 19.55 -32.60 -7.58
C THR A 239 18.47 -31.97 -8.45
N GLU A 240 18.78 -30.84 -9.08
CA GLU A 240 17.86 -30.13 -9.96
C GLU A 240 17.78 -30.83 -11.34
N THR A 241 16.59 -31.34 -11.70
CA THR A 241 16.31 -31.98 -12.98
C THR A 241 16.12 -30.94 -14.09
N TYR A 242 17.25 -30.42 -14.61
CA TYR A 242 17.26 -29.38 -15.63
C TYR A 242 16.46 -29.74 -16.89
N LEU A 243 15.34 -29.02 -17.08
CA LEU A 243 14.89 -28.67 -18.43
C LEU A 243 16.06 -27.96 -19.13
N LYS A 244 16.63 -28.58 -20.16
CA LYS A 244 17.80 -28.02 -20.87
C LYS A 244 17.51 -26.58 -21.32
N PRO A 245 18.32 -25.58 -20.89
CA PRO A 245 18.26 -24.25 -21.49
C PRO A 245 18.47 -24.37 -22.99
N GLN A 246 17.58 -23.77 -23.78
CA GLN A 246 17.67 -23.82 -25.23
C GLN A 246 18.91 -23.02 -25.70
N PRO A 247 19.69 -23.53 -26.67
CA PRO A 247 21.06 -23.06 -26.91
C PRO A 247 21.17 -21.62 -27.43
N TRP A 248 20.11 -21.09 -28.05
CA TRP A 248 20.05 -19.66 -28.44
C TRP A 248 20.09 -18.73 -27.22
N LEU A 249 19.64 -19.21 -26.05
CA LEU A 249 19.63 -18.49 -24.79
C LEU A 249 21.05 -18.38 -24.16
N THR A 250 22.04 -17.97 -24.95
CA THR A 250 23.44 -17.70 -24.56
C THR A 250 23.90 -16.23 -24.72
N ASN A 251 23.43 -15.45 -25.71
CA ASN A 251 23.81 -14.04 -25.87
C ASN A 251 23.07 -13.07 -24.92
N LYS A 252 23.80 -12.42 -23.99
CA LYS A 252 23.32 -11.49 -22.96
C LYS A 252 22.31 -10.42 -23.44
N GLU A 253 22.42 -9.98 -24.69
CA GLU A 253 21.68 -8.84 -25.26
C GLU A 253 20.45 -9.25 -26.10
N GLU A 254 20.14 -10.55 -26.16
CA GLU A 254 19.00 -11.08 -26.92
C GLU A 254 17.63 -10.59 -26.38
N VAL A 255 16.83 -10.01 -27.28
CA VAL A 255 15.43 -9.64 -27.06
C VAL A 255 14.56 -10.35 -28.12
N ILE A 256 13.60 -11.14 -27.67
CA ILE A 256 12.68 -11.91 -28.52
C ILE A 256 11.29 -11.27 -28.45
N LEU A 257 10.66 -11.03 -29.61
CA LEU A 257 9.29 -10.55 -29.71
C LEU A 257 8.37 -11.68 -30.21
N CYS A 258 7.57 -12.23 -29.31
CA CYS A 258 6.56 -13.25 -29.64
C CYS A 258 5.23 -12.56 -29.99
N CYS A 259 4.82 -12.61 -31.25
CA CYS A 259 3.51 -12.11 -31.69
C CYS A 259 2.44 -13.18 -31.47
N LEU A 260 1.50 -12.96 -30.53
CA LEU A 260 0.41 -13.89 -30.23
C LEU A 260 -0.90 -13.49 -30.93
N GLY A 261 -1.08 -12.19 -31.21
CA GLY A 261 -2.20 -11.69 -32.00
C GLY A 261 -2.07 -10.21 -32.35
N GLY A 262 -2.88 -9.75 -33.31
CA GLY A 262 -2.84 -8.39 -33.88
C GLY A 262 -1.96 -8.27 -35.14
N VAL A 263 -1.34 -9.36 -35.60
CA VAL A 263 -0.48 -9.38 -36.78
C VAL A 263 -1.25 -9.99 -37.97
N LYS A 264 -1.27 -9.28 -39.11
CA LYS A 264 -2.02 -9.66 -40.34
C LYS A 264 -3.53 -9.88 -40.15
N GLN A 265 -4.11 -9.32 -39.09
CA GLN A 265 -5.53 -9.41 -38.74
C GLN A 265 -5.95 -8.14 -37.98
N VAL A 266 -7.25 -7.91 -37.84
CA VAL A 266 -7.80 -6.89 -36.92
C VAL A 266 -8.23 -7.57 -35.62
N GLY A 267 -8.03 -6.91 -34.48
CA GLY A 267 -8.42 -7.43 -33.17
C GLY A 267 -7.42 -8.42 -32.55
N ARG A 268 -7.72 -8.80 -31.30
CA ARG A 268 -6.90 -9.66 -30.42
C ARG A 268 -5.41 -9.32 -30.39
N SER A 269 -5.09 -8.03 -30.22
CA SER A 269 -3.71 -7.54 -30.03
C SER A 269 -3.09 -8.19 -28.79
N CYS A 270 -1.96 -8.88 -28.96
CA CYS A 270 -1.19 -9.48 -27.87
C CYS A 270 0.22 -9.82 -28.33
N PHE A 271 1.22 -9.30 -27.61
CA PHE A 271 2.64 -9.54 -27.85
C PHE A 271 3.34 -9.88 -26.54
N ILE A 272 4.39 -10.69 -26.57
CA ILE A 272 5.28 -10.87 -25.43
C ILE A 272 6.71 -10.49 -25.82
N VAL A 273 7.25 -9.47 -25.15
CA VAL A 273 8.67 -9.13 -25.19
C VAL A 273 9.37 -9.99 -24.15
N MET A 274 10.33 -10.80 -24.58
CA MET A 274 11.10 -11.69 -23.73
C MET A 274 12.58 -11.34 -23.78
N THR A 275 13.15 -11.10 -22.62
CA THR A 275 14.60 -11.22 -22.40
C THR A 275 14.87 -12.49 -21.57
N ARG A 276 16.14 -12.75 -21.30
CA ARG A 276 16.60 -13.79 -20.36
C ARG A 276 15.99 -13.67 -18.97
N GLU A 277 15.81 -12.45 -18.49
CA GLU A 277 15.45 -12.17 -17.11
C GLU A 277 13.96 -11.89 -16.94
N SER A 278 13.32 -11.32 -17.96
CA SER A 278 11.97 -10.75 -17.89
C SER A 278 11.13 -11.16 -19.09
N LYS A 279 9.84 -11.41 -18.83
CA LYS A 279 8.81 -11.60 -19.87
C LYS A 279 7.72 -10.56 -19.62
N ILE A 280 7.48 -9.68 -20.60
CA ILE A 280 6.53 -8.57 -20.51
C ILE A 280 5.48 -8.79 -21.59
N MET A 281 4.21 -8.89 -21.17
CA MET A 281 3.07 -8.95 -22.09
C MET A 281 2.64 -7.52 -22.44
N LEU A 282 2.43 -7.25 -23.73
CA LEU A 282 1.93 -6.00 -24.28
C LEU A 282 0.58 -6.30 -24.95
N ASP A 283 -0.46 -5.57 -24.52
CA ASP A 283 -1.88 -5.85 -24.76
C ASP A 283 -2.35 -7.26 -24.31
N CYS A 284 -3.67 -7.40 -24.21
CA CYS A 284 -4.37 -8.68 -24.12
C CYS A 284 -5.80 -8.47 -24.66
N GLY A 285 -5.89 -8.06 -25.93
CA GLY A 285 -7.14 -7.70 -26.57
C GLY A 285 -8.02 -8.90 -26.91
N ILE A 286 -9.33 -8.67 -27.00
CA ILE A 286 -10.29 -9.63 -27.56
C ILE A 286 -10.43 -9.46 -29.09
N ASN A 287 -11.00 -10.46 -29.76
CA ASN A 287 -11.46 -10.29 -31.15
C ASN A 287 -12.95 -9.90 -31.14
N PRO A 288 -13.33 -8.67 -31.57
CA PRO A 288 -14.72 -8.25 -31.59
C PRO A 288 -15.54 -8.87 -32.74
N GLY A 289 -14.91 -9.58 -33.67
CA GLY A 289 -15.58 -10.29 -34.78
C GLY A 289 -15.75 -11.81 -34.58
N GLU A 290 -15.50 -12.31 -33.37
CA GLU A 290 -15.69 -13.73 -32.97
C GLU A 290 -16.83 -13.87 -31.93
N ALA A 291 -17.82 -12.98 -31.97
CA ALA A 291 -18.96 -12.87 -31.03
C ALA A 291 -20.32 -12.97 -31.75
#